data_AF-A0A010RWL3-F1
#
_entry.id   AF-A0A010RWL3-F1
#
_cell.length_a   1.000
_cell.length_b   1.000
_cell.length_c   1.000
_cell.angle_alpha   90.00
_cell.angle_beta   90.00
_cell.angle_gamma   90.00
#
_symmetry.space_group_name_H-M   'P 1'
#
loop_
_entity.id
_entity.type
_entity.pdbx_description
1 polymer ?
#
loop_
_entity_poly.entity_id
_entity_poly.type
_entity_poly.pdbx_seq_one_letter_code
_entity_poly.pdbx_strand_id
1 'polypeptide(L)'
;MEPQSAAQSRALPALDRQVLEHSRRWVLSGIYLRCTICGAGQAASESNRPFVHDSGCACTSVRDYPWHDLACILALGAEPQCR
;
A
#
# COMPACT_ATOMS: atom_id res chain seq x y z
N MET A 1 15.51 -42.04 -10.17
CA MET A 1 14.63 -41.16 -10.96
C MET A 1 13.57 -40.62 -10.02
N GLU A 2 13.81 -39.45 -9.42
CA GLU A 2 12.78 -38.73 -8.65
C GLU A 2 12.07 -37.76 -9.59
N PRO A 3 10.73 -37.79 -9.70
CA PRO A 3 10.01 -36.77 -10.42
C PRO A 3 9.57 -35.64 -9.47
N GLN A 4 9.78 -34.42 -9.98
CA GLN A 4 8.90 -33.25 -9.81
C GLN A 4 8.96 -32.46 -8.49
N SER A 5 9.70 -31.34 -8.54
CA SER A 5 9.31 -30.11 -7.84
C SER A 5 9.14 -29.00 -8.87
N ALA A 6 7.98 -29.03 -9.54
CA ALA A 6 7.50 -27.87 -10.27
C ALA A 6 7.12 -26.82 -9.21
N ALA A 7 7.93 -25.77 -9.11
CA ALA A 7 7.60 -24.59 -8.32
C ALA A 7 6.24 -24.05 -8.78
N GLN A 8 5.21 -24.33 -7.99
CA GLN A 8 3.88 -23.80 -8.22
C GLN A 8 3.94 -22.33 -7.88
N SER A 9 4.06 -21.48 -8.91
CA SER A 9 3.87 -20.04 -8.82
C SER A 9 2.43 -19.76 -8.40
N ARG A 10 2.15 -19.85 -7.10
CA ARG A 10 0.83 -19.54 -6.57
C ARG A 10 0.64 -18.04 -6.71
N ALA A 11 -0.20 -17.64 -7.67
CA ALA A 11 -0.59 -16.25 -7.83
C ALA A 11 -1.12 -15.74 -6.49
N LEU A 12 -0.60 -14.61 -6.04
CA LEU A 12 -1.06 -13.98 -4.81
C LEU A 12 -2.54 -13.63 -4.92
N PRO A 13 -3.31 -13.75 -3.83
CA PRO A 13 -4.65 -13.17 -3.73
C PRO A 13 -4.68 -11.73 -4.23
N ALA A 14 -5.80 -11.32 -4.84
CA ALA A 14 -5.93 -9.98 -5.39
C ALA A 14 -5.71 -8.87 -4.33
N LEU A 15 -6.10 -9.13 -3.08
CA LEU A 15 -5.83 -8.24 -1.95
C LEU A 15 -4.32 -8.09 -1.70
N ASP A 16 -3.60 -9.21 -1.56
CA ASP A 16 -2.16 -9.22 -1.31
C ASP A 16 -1.39 -8.49 -2.42
N ARG A 17 -1.80 -8.69 -3.69
CA ARG A 17 -1.20 -7.96 -4.82
C ARG A 17 -1.41 -6.45 -4.73
N GLN A 18 -2.59 -6.00 -4.31
CA GLN A 18 -2.89 -4.57 -4.15
C GLN A 18 -2.12 -3.96 -2.98
N VAL A 19 -2.04 -4.66 -1.85
CA VAL A 19 -1.23 -4.24 -0.70
C VAL A 19 0.25 -4.16 -1.08
N LEU A 20 0.77 -5.13 -1.83
CA LEU A 20 2.13 -5.09 -2.33
C LEU A 20 2.38 -3.90 -3.25
N GLU A 21 1.45 -3.60 -4.17
CA GLU A 21 1.59 -2.42 -5.04
C GLU A 21 1.61 -1.12 -4.23
N HIS A 22 0.71 -0.99 -3.24
CA HIS A 22 0.70 0.13 -2.32
C HIS A 22 2.04 0.28 -1.56
N SER A 23 2.61 -0.85 -1.12
CA SER A 23 3.87 -0.88 -0.38
C SER A 23 5.10 -0.40 -1.19
N ARG A 24 5.03 -0.41 -2.52
CA ARG A 24 6.14 0.08 -3.37
C ARG A 24 6.34 1.60 -3.24
N ARG A 25 5.24 2.33 -3.03
CA ARG A 25 5.26 3.80 -2.89
C ARG A 25 5.23 4.24 -1.43
N TRP A 26 4.65 3.41 -0.56
CA TRP A 26 4.36 3.79 0.82
C TRP A 26 4.81 2.74 1.83
N VAL A 27 5.42 3.18 2.92
CA VAL A 27 5.82 2.32 4.03
C VAL A 27 5.11 2.78 5.29
N LEU A 28 4.37 1.87 5.93
CA LEU A 28 3.81 2.11 7.26
C LEU A 28 4.90 1.90 8.31
N SER A 29 5.18 2.94 9.10
CA SER A 29 6.18 2.96 10.16
C SER A 29 5.56 3.56 11.42
N GLY A 30 5.21 2.68 12.37
CA GLY A 30 4.39 3.07 13.53
C GLY A 30 3.04 3.63 13.06
N ILE A 31 2.74 4.87 13.43
CA ILE A 31 1.52 5.58 13.04
C ILE A 31 1.67 6.43 11.75
N TYR A 32 2.84 6.38 11.11
CA TYR A 32 3.15 7.22 9.95
C TYR A 32 3.17 6.38 8.69
N LEU A 33 2.55 6.89 7.64
CA LEU A 33 2.75 6.39 6.29
C LEU A 33 3.80 7.26 5.60
N ARG A 34 4.88 6.63 5.12
CA ARG A 34 6.05 7.32 4.57
C ARG A 34 6.21 7.04 3.08
N CYS A 35 6.58 8.07 2.32
CA CYS A 35 6.98 7.89 0.94
C CYS A 35 8.31 7.15 0.87
N THR A 36 8.42 6.12 0.03
CA THR A 36 9.67 5.35 -0.16
C THR A 36 10.76 6.14 -0.87
N ILE A 37 10.40 7.20 -1.60
CA ILE A 37 11.35 8.00 -2.40
C ILE A 37 11.93 9.15 -1.57
N CYS A 38 11.07 9.98 -0.96
CA CYS A 38 11.53 11.16 -0.20
C CYS A 38 11.56 10.98 1.32
N GLY A 39 11.02 9.88 1.85
CA GLY A 39 11.00 9.62 3.30
C GLY A 39 10.03 10.49 4.11
N ALA A 40 9.39 11.49 3.48
CA ALA A 40 8.32 12.28 4.10
C ALA A 40 7.25 11.36 4.67
N GLY A 41 6.71 11.71 5.83
CA GLY A 41 5.73 10.90 6.54
C GLY A 41 4.49 11.69 6.90
N GLN A 42 3.33 11.06 6.83
CA GLN A 42 2.05 11.61 7.26
C GLN A 42 1.45 10.72 8.34
N ALA A 43 1.00 11.31 9.45
CA ALA A 43 0.38 10.55 10.53
C ALA A 43 -1.02 10.04 10.14
N ALA A 44 -1.46 8.93 10.72
CA ALA A 44 -2.81 8.39 10.52
C ALA A 44 -3.93 9.40 10.87
N SER A 45 -3.69 10.25 11.88
CA SER A 45 -4.60 11.33 12.27
C SER A 45 -4.80 12.39 11.18
N GLU A 46 -3.90 12.45 10.21
CA GLU A 46 -3.93 13.40 9.09
C GLU A 46 -4.41 12.75 7.79
N SER A 47 -4.94 11.53 7.85
CA SER A 47 -5.39 10.72 6.70
C SER A 47 -6.36 11.44 5.76
N ASN A 48 -7.12 12.42 6.24
CA ASN A 48 -8.06 13.21 5.43
C ASN A 48 -7.42 14.39 4.69
N ARG A 49 -6.11 14.60 4.83
CA ARG A 49 -5.36 15.65 4.16
C ARG A 49 -4.54 15.06 3.01
N PRO A 50 -4.37 15.81 1.91
CA PRO A 50 -3.47 15.38 0.85
C PRO A 50 -2.06 15.18 1.41
N PHE A 51 -1.39 14.13 0.98
CA PHE A 51 -0.01 13.86 1.35
C PHE A 51 0.90 14.95 0.79
N VAL A 52 1.84 15.43 1.59
CA VAL A 52 2.80 16.46 1.18
C VAL A 52 4.18 15.82 1.08
N HIS A 53 4.70 15.76 -0.14
CA HIS A 53 6.06 15.29 -0.40
C HIS A 53 7.10 16.36 -0.06
N ASP A 54 8.33 15.92 0.23
CA ASP A 54 9.48 16.81 0.26
C ASP A 54 9.76 17.42 -1.13
N SER A 55 10.29 18.65 -1.15
CA SER A 55 10.53 19.46 -2.35
C SER A 55 11.39 18.79 -3.44
N GLY A 56 12.20 17.80 -3.09
CA GLY A 56 13.02 17.03 -4.03
C GLY A 56 12.40 15.72 -4.54
N CYS A 57 11.16 15.40 -4.17
CA CYS A 57 10.57 14.12 -4.52
C CYS A 57 10.18 14.05 -6.01
N ALA A 58 10.51 12.94 -6.67
CA ALA A 58 10.05 12.65 -8.04
C ALA A 58 8.51 12.52 -8.15
N CYS A 59 7.79 12.38 -7.01
CA CYS A 59 6.33 12.27 -6.94
C CYS A 59 5.62 13.59 -6.59
N THR A 60 6.31 14.73 -6.64
CA THR A 60 5.86 16.05 -6.14
C THR A 60 4.55 16.59 -6.75
N SER A 61 4.01 16.01 -7.82
CA SER A 61 2.86 16.57 -8.55
C SER A 61 1.49 15.98 -8.21
N VAL A 62 1.41 14.93 -7.39
CA VAL A 62 0.14 14.23 -7.14
C VAL A 62 -0.40 14.55 -5.76
N ARG A 63 -1.67 14.98 -5.67
CA ARG A 63 -2.44 14.98 -4.42
C ARG A 63 -2.79 13.54 -4.06
N ASP A 64 -1.80 12.79 -3.60
CA ASP A 64 -1.98 11.42 -3.15
C ASP A 64 -2.69 11.42 -1.79
N TYR A 65 -3.64 10.50 -1.60
CA TYR A 65 -4.31 10.24 -0.31
C TYR A 65 -4.02 8.80 0.10
N PRO A 66 -2.79 8.51 0.54
CA PRO A 66 -2.33 7.14 0.59
C PRO A 66 -3.00 6.35 1.72
N TRP A 67 -3.49 7.02 2.77
CA TRP A 67 -4.35 6.40 3.78
C TRP A 67 -5.73 6.00 3.24
N HIS A 68 -6.32 6.80 2.34
CA HIS A 68 -7.60 6.47 1.71
C HIS A 68 -7.41 5.29 0.74
N ASP A 69 -6.34 5.31 -0.05
CA ASP A 69 -5.99 4.18 -0.94
C ASP A 69 -5.83 2.88 -0.14
N LEU A 70 -5.10 2.92 0.97
CA LEU A 70 -4.92 1.75 1.84
C LEU A 70 -6.26 1.27 2.43
N ALA A 71 -7.10 2.19 2.91
CA ALA A 71 -8.42 1.86 3.43
C ALA A 71 -9.32 1.22 2.35
N CYS A 72 -9.30 1.73 1.12
CA CYS A 72 -10.02 1.17 -0.02
C CYS A 72 -9.54 -0.25 -0.36
N ILE A 73 -8.21 -0.47 -0.43
CA ILE A 73 -7.63 -1.79 -0.68
C ILE A 73 -8.13 -2.80 0.36
N LEU A 74 -8.10 -2.43 1.64
CA LEU A 74 -8.52 -3.31 2.73
C LEU A 74 -10.03 -3.53 2.77
N ALA A 75 -10.83 -2.52 2.43
CA ALA A 75 -12.29 -2.63 2.36
C ALA A 75 -12.74 -3.57 1.23
N LEU A 76 -12.05 -3.59 0.08
CA LEU A 76 -12.36 -4.50 -1.03
C LEU A 76 -12.09 -5.97 -0.70
N GLY A 77 -11.18 -6.25 0.23
CA GLY A 77 -10.92 -7.60 0.75
C GLY A 77 -11.83 -8.00 1.91
N ALA A 78 -12.50 -7.03 2.53
CA ALA A 78 -13.49 -7.27 3.57
C ALA A 78 -14.84 -7.55 2.91
N GLU A 79 -15.05 -8.80 2.47
CA GLU A 79 -16.39 -9.23 2.08
C GLU A 79 -17.38 -8.89 3.21
N PRO A 80 -18.58 -8.37 2.90
CA PRO A 80 -19.59 -8.15 3.91
C PRO A 80 -19.95 -9.52 4.49
N GLN A 81 -19.58 -9.73 5.76
CA GLN A 81 -20.00 -10.89 6.51
C GLN A 81 -21.53 -10.83 6.58
N CYS A 82 -22.21 -11.58 5.71
CA CYS A 82 -23.65 -11.80 5.79
C CYS A 82 -23.98 -12.19 7.23
N ARG A 83 -24.77 -11.35 7.90
CA ARG A 83 -25.37 -11.61 9.21
C ARG A 83 -26.83 -11.99 9.03
#